data_AF-A0A2K1Q502-F1
#
_entry.id   AF-A0A2K1Q502-F1
#
_cell.length_a   1.000
_cell.length_b   1.000
_cell.length_c   1.000
_cell.angle_alpha   90.00
_cell.angle_beta   90.00
_cell.angle_gamma   90.00
#
_symmetry.space_group_name_H-M   'P 1'
#
loop_
_entity.id
_entity.type
_entity.pdbx_description
1 polymer ?
#
loop_
_entity_poly.entity_id
_entity_poly.type
_entity_poly.pdbx_seq_one_letter_code
_entity_poly.pdbx_strand_id
1 'polypeptide(L)'
;MKYWLTGALTLLMASSAWAENYNIVSSRSKKLDVWIDNVKSQNAADWCARQLPLRIVAKGDKTPAVLEEFLPQVGALMQSQCGKLTTLSWQMEDANGKALAKGGAEKANDWQVNVTPPEPTAATAISLEDLSPPADTTPWLQFSLLDGCHFRTWWNDDNRTGALFVPAKQGVKCAEDGWLNGQAQITRVDHDAAKNIAVTFLQGFPIIGLAAKSDKRGLQMTTVNNERMVLADERSPQSWLILPWSNDLNGWQATGTVAVQMSQAEASDEGALKARLSEVDKVWAPYLSDAPLTILLVAELYPQLKDPAAGAWRAIK
;
A
#
# COMPACT_ATOMS: atom_id res chain seq x y z
N MET A 1 32.14 -4.79 -75.53
CA MET A 1 31.51 -5.34 -74.31
C MET A 1 31.33 -4.22 -73.30
N LYS A 2 30.15 -4.16 -72.66
CA LYS A 2 29.88 -3.71 -71.27
C LYS A 2 30.11 -2.21 -70.95
N TYR A 3 29.06 -1.38 -70.98
CA TYR A 3 28.07 -1.03 -69.91
C TYR A 3 28.62 -0.10 -68.81
N TRP A 4 28.10 1.13 -68.72
CA TRP A 4 27.26 1.68 -67.60
C TRP A 4 28.13 2.51 -66.61
N LEU A 5 27.76 3.65 -66.02
CA LEU A 5 26.50 4.32 -65.69
C LEU A 5 26.77 5.83 -65.45
N THR A 6 25.94 6.72 -66.01
CA THR A 6 25.75 8.10 -65.54
C THR A 6 24.80 8.06 -64.34
N GLY A 7 25.29 8.34 -63.14
CA GLY A 7 24.47 8.47 -61.93
C GLY A 7 24.07 9.94 -61.70
N ALA A 8 22.85 10.31 -62.11
CA ALA A 8 22.22 11.57 -61.73
C ALA A 8 21.66 11.44 -60.30
N LEU A 9 22.21 12.22 -59.37
CA LEU A 9 21.74 12.30 -57.99
C LEU A 9 20.55 13.26 -57.92
N THR A 10 19.32 12.76 -57.99
CA THR A 10 18.11 13.52 -57.72
C THR A 10 17.95 13.68 -56.20
N LEU A 11 18.27 14.88 -55.67
CA LEU A 11 17.91 15.28 -54.31
C LEU A 11 16.37 15.40 -54.21
N LEU A 12 15.73 14.37 -53.65
CA LEU A 12 14.36 14.45 -53.15
C LEU A 12 14.36 15.32 -51.89
N MET A 13 14.00 16.59 -52.02
CA MET A 13 13.60 17.39 -50.85
C MET A 13 12.25 16.87 -50.36
N ALA A 14 12.28 16.02 -49.33
CA ALA A 14 11.09 15.72 -48.54
C ALA A 14 10.73 16.97 -47.75
N SER A 15 9.68 17.69 -48.17
CA SER A 15 9.03 18.69 -47.34
C SER A 15 8.38 17.97 -46.16
N SER A 16 9.09 17.90 -45.05
CA SER A 16 8.47 17.66 -43.75
C SER A 16 7.44 18.77 -43.55
N ALA A 17 6.15 18.45 -43.61
CA ALA A 17 5.11 19.35 -43.11
C ALA A 17 5.31 19.45 -41.59
N TRP A 18 5.96 20.53 -41.14
CA TRP A 18 6.08 20.81 -39.73
C TRP A 18 4.67 21.12 -39.23
N ALA A 19 4.17 20.32 -38.30
CA ALA A 19 2.93 20.64 -37.61
C ALA A 19 3.23 21.85 -36.72
N GLU A 20 2.58 22.99 -37.00
CA GLU A 20 2.77 24.22 -36.23
C GLU A 20 1.78 24.26 -35.07
N ASN A 21 2.17 24.94 -33.99
CA ASN A 21 1.24 25.28 -32.91
C ASN A 21 0.65 26.65 -33.21
N TYR A 22 -0.66 26.72 -33.40
CA TYR A 22 -1.36 27.94 -33.77
C TYR A 22 -1.98 28.61 -32.54
N ASN A 23 -1.49 29.79 -32.18
CA ASN A 23 -2.13 30.63 -31.16
C ASN A 23 -3.37 31.28 -31.77
N ILE A 24 -4.55 30.79 -31.38
CA ILE A 24 -5.81 31.27 -31.93
C ILE A 24 -6.36 32.47 -31.17
N VAL A 25 -6.08 32.57 -29.86
CA VAL A 25 -6.57 33.66 -29.01
C VAL A 25 -5.58 33.94 -27.88
N SER A 26 -5.24 35.22 -27.70
CA SER A 26 -4.51 35.71 -26.53
C SER A 26 -5.33 36.77 -25.79
N SER A 27 -5.44 36.65 -24.47
CA SER A 27 -6.04 37.65 -23.59
C SER A 27 -4.99 38.33 -22.74
N ARG A 28 -4.77 39.63 -22.99
CA ARG A 28 -3.84 40.45 -22.19
C ARG A 28 -4.35 40.70 -20.77
N SER A 29 -5.65 40.92 -20.60
CA SER A 29 -6.28 41.23 -19.31
C SER A 29 -6.33 40.01 -18.39
N LYS A 30 -6.64 38.82 -18.93
CA LYS A 30 -6.68 37.57 -18.17
C LYS A 30 -5.34 36.81 -18.18
N LYS A 31 -4.35 37.26 -18.97
CA LYS A 31 -3.02 36.64 -19.15
C LYS A 31 -3.12 35.16 -19.57
N LEU A 32 -3.93 34.90 -20.59
CA LEU A 32 -4.16 33.56 -21.15
C LEU A 32 -3.77 33.53 -22.62
N ASP A 33 -3.18 32.42 -23.06
CA ASP A 33 -2.99 32.10 -24.47
C ASP A 33 -3.66 30.77 -24.80
N VAL A 34 -4.39 30.71 -25.92
CA VAL A 34 -5.08 29.51 -26.40
C VAL A 34 -4.43 29.03 -27.68
N TRP A 35 -4.04 27.77 -27.68
CA TRP A 35 -3.31 27.13 -28.76
C TRP A 35 -4.10 25.94 -29.31
N ILE A 36 -4.03 25.77 -30.63
CA ILE A 36 -4.34 24.52 -31.31
C ILE A 36 -3.00 23.91 -31.71
N ASP A 37 -2.69 22.76 -31.14
CA ASP A 37 -1.42 22.09 -31.39
C ASP A 37 -1.49 21.24 -32.66
N ASN A 38 -0.33 21.07 -33.31
CA ASN A 38 -0.15 20.18 -34.46
C ASN A 38 -1.05 20.46 -35.67
N VAL A 39 -1.26 21.73 -36.03
CA VAL A 39 -2.04 22.09 -37.23
C VAL A 39 -1.16 22.10 -38.48
N LYS A 40 -1.76 21.75 -39.63
CA LYS A 40 -1.07 21.82 -40.93
C LYS A 40 -0.82 23.26 -41.39
N SER A 41 -1.74 24.17 -41.03
CA SER A 41 -1.60 25.60 -41.24
C SER A 41 -2.57 26.37 -40.33
N GLN A 42 -2.46 27.70 -40.32
CA GLN A 42 -3.34 28.60 -39.57
C GLN A 42 -4.73 28.78 -40.23
N ASN A 43 -4.93 28.26 -41.45
CA ASN A 43 -6.20 28.34 -42.14
C ASN A 43 -7.28 27.53 -41.40
N ALA A 44 -8.48 28.11 -41.27
CA ALA A 44 -9.61 27.45 -40.61
C ALA A 44 -9.87 26.04 -41.12
N ALA A 45 -9.75 25.80 -42.42
CA ALA A 45 -9.96 24.49 -43.03
C ALA A 45 -9.05 23.38 -42.48
N ASP A 46 -7.85 23.71 -42.01
CA ASP A 46 -6.82 22.74 -41.61
C ASP A 46 -6.95 22.27 -40.16
N TRP A 47 -7.63 23.04 -39.31
CA TRP A 47 -7.90 22.67 -37.91
C TRP A 47 -9.39 22.48 -37.62
N CYS A 48 -10.28 22.98 -38.47
CA CYS A 48 -11.72 22.90 -38.23
C CYS A 48 -12.19 21.44 -38.19
N ALA A 49 -12.76 21.05 -37.06
CA ALA A 49 -13.30 19.72 -36.77
C ALA A 49 -14.54 19.84 -35.88
N ARG A 50 -15.29 18.74 -35.68
CA ARG A 50 -16.45 18.72 -34.76
C ARG A 50 -16.03 18.88 -33.30
N GLN A 51 -14.97 18.16 -32.93
CA GLN A 51 -14.31 18.29 -31.65
C GLN A 51 -12.90 18.78 -31.88
N LEU A 52 -12.46 19.75 -31.07
CA LEU A 52 -11.14 20.34 -31.17
C LEU A 52 -10.44 20.39 -29.82
N PRO A 53 -9.22 19.83 -29.70
CA PRO A 53 -8.39 20.01 -28.53
C PRO A 53 -7.76 21.40 -28.48
N LEU A 54 -7.82 22.03 -27.31
CA LEU A 54 -7.19 23.32 -27.01
C LEU A 54 -6.19 23.16 -25.87
N ARG A 55 -5.05 23.84 -26.00
CA ARG A 55 -4.12 24.03 -24.90
C ARG A 55 -4.17 25.49 -24.45
N ILE A 56 -4.50 25.70 -23.18
CA ILE A 56 -4.67 27.01 -22.57
C ILE A 56 -3.50 27.26 -21.62
N VAL A 57 -2.67 28.25 -21.91
CA VAL A 57 -1.49 28.60 -21.10
C VAL A 57 -1.83 29.79 -20.20
N ALA A 58 -1.82 29.54 -18.90
CA ALA A 58 -2.05 30.53 -17.86
C ALA A 58 -0.74 31.19 -17.41
N LYS A 59 -0.61 32.48 -17.73
CA LYS A 59 0.50 33.35 -17.28
C LYS A 59 0.11 34.21 -16.08
N GLY A 60 -1.17 34.18 -15.68
CA GLY A 60 -1.73 34.93 -14.55
C GLY A 60 -2.41 34.01 -13.54
N ASP A 61 -3.73 34.12 -13.42
CA ASP A 61 -4.54 33.25 -12.56
C ASP A 61 -4.46 31.80 -13.06
N LYS A 62 -4.15 30.87 -12.14
CA LYS A 62 -3.96 29.45 -12.42
C LYS A 62 -5.20 28.60 -12.10
N THR A 63 -6.30 29.23 -11.70
CA THR A 63 -7.56 28.54 -11.37
C THR A 63 -8.44 28.41 -12.61
N PRO A 64 -9.16 27.28 -12.80
CA PRO A 64 -10.09 27.11 -13.93
C PRO A 64 -11.24 28.12 -13.95
N ALA A 65 -11.55 28.76 -12.82
CA ALA A 65 -12.58 29.79 -12.72
C ALA A 65 -12.34 30.97 -13.69
N VAL A 66 -11.07 31.28 -14.02
CA VAL A 66 -10.75 32.32 -15.02
C VAL A 66 -11.31 32.01 -16.41
N LEU A 67 -11.62 30.73 -16.69
CA LEU A 67 -12.13 30.28 -17.97
C LEU A 67 -13.65 30.48 -18.10
N GLU A 68 -14.40 30.64 -17.01
CA GLU A 68 -15.88 30.70 -17.01
C GLU A 68 -16.42 31.81 -17.91
N GLU A 69 -15.79 32.99 -17.88
CA GLU A 69 -16.15 34.12 -18.75
C GLU A 69 -15.41 34.11 -20.10
N PHE A 70 -14.26 33.44 -20.16
CA PHE A 70 -13.33 33.52 -21.29
C PHE A 70 -13.63 32.47 -22.37
N LEU A 71 -13.83 31.21 -21.99
CA LEU A 71 -14.09 30.12 -22.93
C LEU A 71 -15.37 30.30 -23.75
N PRO A 72 -16.48 30.88 -23.23
CA PRO A 72 -17.63 31.17 -24.05
C PRO A 72 -17.34 32.11 -25.23
N GLN A 73 -16.49 33.11 -25.01
CA GLN A 73 -16.08 34.06 -26.05
C GLN A 73 -15.17 33.38 -27.09
N VAL A 74 -14.24 32.53 -26.63
CA VAL A 74 -13.36 31.73 -27.50
C VAL A 74 -14.20 30.77 -28.34
N GLY A 75 -15.14 30.04 -27.74
CA GLY A 75 -16.03 29.11 -28.42
C GLY A 75 -16.87 29.79 -29.51
N ALA A 76 -17.47 30.94 -29.19
CA ALA A 76 -18.23 31.72 -30.18
C ALA A 76 -17.35 32.20 -31.35
N LEU A 77 -16.16 32.73 -31.06
CA LEU A 77 -15.18 33.15 -32.08
C LEU A 77 -14.76 31.99 -32.98
N MET A 78 -14.41 30.85 -32.40
CA MET A 78 -13.97 29.68 -33.16
C MET A 78 -15.11 29.08 -33.99
N GLN A 79 -16.33 29.07 -33.46
CA GLN A 79 -17.51 28.61 -34.19
C GLN A 79 -17.80 29.50 -35.42
N SER A 80 -17.56 30.81 -35.33
CA SER A 80 -17.69 31.73 -36.48
C SER A 80 -16.76 31.40 -37.64
N GLN A 81 -15.59 30.82 -37.33
CA GLN A 81 -14.59 30.40 -38.32
C GLN A 81 -14.77 28.93 -38.75
N CYS A 82 -15.37 28.12 -37.88
CA CYS A 82 -15.58 26.69 -38.07
C CYS A 82 -17.04 26.30 -37.74
N GLY A 83 -17.93 26.40 -38.73
CA GLY A 83 -19.36 26.13 -38.52
C GLY A 83 -19.72 24.70 -38.08
N LYS A 84 -18.80 23.73 -38.24
CA LYS A 84 -18.98 22.34 -37.80
C LYS A 84 -18.50 22.07 -36.36
N LEU A 85 -17.87 23.04 -35.70
CA LEU A 85 -17.39 22.89 -34.32
C LEU A 85 -18.56 22.80 -33.35
N THR A 86 -18.58 21.74 -32.54
CA THR A 86 -19.60 21.50 -31.52
C THR A 86 -19.00 21.32 -30.13
N THR A 87 -17.74 20.90 -30.05
CA THR A 87 -17.09 20.53 -28.79
C THR A 87 -15.65 21.06 -28.75
N LEU A 88 -15.29 21.69 -27.64
CA LEU A 88 -13.93 22.03 -27.28
C LEU A 88 -13.51 21.14 -26.12
N SER A 89 -12.50 20.30 -26.33
CA SER A 89 -11.78 19.67 -25.22
C SER A 89 -10.59 20.53 -24.89
N TRP A 90 -10.38 20.90 -23.63
CA TRP A 90 -9.31 21.83 -23.27
C TRP A 90 -8.43 21.27 -22.15
N GLN A 91 -7.16 21.64 -22.18
CA GLN A 91 -6.18 21.40 -21.13
C GLN A 91 -5.55 22.74 -20.75
N MET A 92 -5.57 23.07 -19.47
CA MET A 92 -4.98 24.28 -18.91
C MET A 92 -3.64 23.94 -18.28
N GLU A 93 -2.61 24.73 -18.60
CA GLU A 93 -1.24 24.57 -18.12
C GLU A 93 -0.69 25.91 -17.66
N ASP A 94 0.32 25.93 -16.79
CA ASP A 94 1.05 27.15 -16.50
C ASP A 94 2.14 27.46 -17.54
N ALA A 95 2.79 28.62 -17.41
CA ALA A 95 3.84 29.06 -18.33
C ALA A 95 5.05 28.09 -18.44
N ASN A 96 5.21 27.14 -17.50
CA ASN A 96 6.27 26.13 -17.52
C ASN A 96 5.78 24.78 -18.10
N GLY A 97 4.52 24.70 -18.58
CA GLY A 97 3.91 23.48 -19.08
C GLY A 97 3.39 22.55 -17.99
N LYS A 98 3.25 23.02 -16.73
CA LYS A 98 2.64 22.21 -15.67
C LYS A 98 1.13 22.16 -15.86
N ALA A 99 0.55 20.97 -15.99
CA ALA A 99 -0.90 20.77 -16.04
C ALA A 99 -1.60 21.34 -14.79
N LEU A 100 -2.64 22.13 -15.02
CA LEU A 100 -3.47 22.79 -13.99
C LEU A 100 -4.87 22.17 -13.93
N ALA A 101 -5.50 21.94 -15.10
CA ALA A 101 -6.82 21.31 -15.21
C ALA A 101 -7.07 20.80 -16.64
N LYS A 102 -8.08 19.95 -16.82
CA LYS A 102 -8.61 19.54 -18.12
C LYS A 102 -10.14 19.58 -18.09
N GLY A 103 -10.78 19.70 -19.25
CA GLY A 103 -12.23 19.75 -19.32
C GLY A 103 -12.79 19.85 -20.73
N GLY A 104 -14.09 20.15 -20.80
CA GLY A 104 -14.83 20.34 -22.03
C GLY A 104 -15.62 21.66 -22.03
N ALA A 105 -16.03 22.09 -23.21
CA ALA A 105 -17.03 23.12 -23.44
C ALA A 105 -17.79 22.78 -24.72
N GLU A 106 -19.12 22.84 -24.69
CA GLU A 106 -19.96 22.39 -25.79
C GLU A 106 -20.87 23.51 -26.28
N LYS A 107 -21.08 23.57 -27.60
CA LYS A 107 -22.00 24.53 -28.22
C LYS A 107 -23.41 24.42 -27.66
N ALA A 108 -23.87 23.21 -27.36
CA ALA A 108 -25.20 22.96 -26.82
C ALA A 108 -25.42 23.59 -25.43
N ASN A 109 -24.33 23.84 -24.71
CA ASN A 109 -24.31 24.46 -23.38
C ASN A 109 -23.64 25.84 -23.43
N ASP A 110 -23.80 26.56 -24.55
CA ASP A 110 -23.25 27.91 -24.76
C ASP A 110 -21.75 28.03 -24.48
N TRP A 111 -21.00 26.96 -24.75
CA TRP A 111 -19.56 26.87 -24.50
C TRP A 111 -19.16 27.08 -23.03
N GLN A 112 -20.07 26.81 -22.09
CA GLN A 112 -19.77 26.86 -20.66
C GLN A 112 -18.68 25.85 -20.28
N VAL A 113 -17.86 26.24 -19.31
CA VAL A 113 -16.71 25.47 -18.86
C VAL A 113 -17.18 24.30 -18.00
N ASN A 114 -16.84 23.10 -18.44
CA ASN A 114 -17.02 21.89 -17.65
C ASN A 114 -15.63 21.33 -17.29
N VAL A 115 -15.22 21.49 -16.02
CA VAL A 115 -13.95 20.95 -15.53
C VAL A 115 -14.11 19.47 -15.29
N THR A 116 -13.27 18.63 -15.92
CA THR A 116 -13.22 17.21 -15.59
C THR A 116 -12.61 17.07 -14.19
N PRO A 117 -13.32 16.46 -13.23
CA PRO A 117 -12.74 16.16 -11.92
C PRO A 117 -11.43 15.37 -12.12
N PRO A 118 -10.39 15.61 -11.30
CA PRO A 118 -9.20 14.78 -11.36
C PRO A 118 -9.63 13.31 -11.25
N GLU A 119 -9.17 12.48 -12.19
CA GLU A 119 -9.32 11.03 -12.04
C GLU A 119 -8.75 10.67 -10.66
N PRO A 120 -9.48 9.89 -9.84
CA PRO A 120 -8.91 9.36 -8.61
C PRO A 120 -7.59 8.72 -9.02
N THR A 121 -6.47 9.26 -8.50
CA THR A 121 -5.16 8.68 -8.74
C THR A 121 -5.30 7.20 -8.42
N ALA A 122 -5.20 6.34 -9.43
CA ALA A 122 -5.11 4.92 -9.19
C ALA A 122 -3.88 4.78 -8.29
N ALA A 123 -4.12 4.48 -7.01
CA ALA A 123 -3.06 4.10 -6.10
C ALA A 123 -2.30 3.01 -6.85
N THR A 124 -1.02 3.24 -7.11
CA THR A 124 -0.12 2.19 -7.59
C THR A 124 -0.38 1.01 -6.66
N ALA A 125 -0.99 -0.07 -7.16
CA ALA A 125 -1.25 -1.23 -6.34
C ALA A 125 0.12 -1.73 -5.90
N ILE A 126 0.46 -1.46 -4.64
CA ILE A 126 1.73 -1.93 -4.07
C ILE A 126 1.63 -3.45 -4.17
N SER A 127 2.55 -4.07 -4.92
CA SER A 127 2.57 -5.53 -4.94
C SER A 127 2.92 -6.00 -3.53
N LEU A 128 2.26 -7.06 -3.06
CA LEU A 128 2.50 -7.56 -1.70
C LEU A 128 3.95 -8.01 -1.53
N GLU A 129 4.58 -8.48 -2.62
CA GLU A 129 5.99 -8.84 -2.66
C GLU A 129 6.93 -7.65 -2.47
N ASP A 130 6.53 -6.42 -2.85
CA ASP A 130 7.31 -5.20 -2.59
C ASP A 130 7.31 -4.82 -1.10
N LEU A 131 6.27 -5.22 -0.35
CA LEU A 131 6.17 -4.94 1.09
C LEU A 131 7.04 -5.90 1.91
N SER A 132 6.95 -7.20 1.62
CA SER A 132 7.70 -8.23 2.31
C SER A 132 7.70 -9.52 1.48
N PRO A 133 8.74 -10.37 1.59
CA PRO A 133 8.69 -11.71 1.01
C PRO A 133 7.51 -12.53 1.54
N PRO A 134 7.02 -13.53 0.78
CA PRO A 134 6.06 -14.50 1.29
C PRO A 134 6.58 -15.19 2.55
N ALA A 135 5.67 -15.51 3.45
CA ALA A 135 5.96 -16.28 4.66
C ALA A 135 6.51 -17.66 4.31
N ASP A 136 7.52 -18.11 5.06
CA ASP A 136 8.01 -19.48 4.95
C ASP A 136 6.87 -20.46 5.31
N THR A 137 6.69 -21.49 4.48
CA THR A 137 5.64 -22.50 4.62
C THR A 137 6.17 -23.86 5.07
N THR A 138 7.45 -23.93 5.47
CA THR A 138 8.08 -25.18 5.86
C THR A 138 7.38 -25.74 7.11
N PRO A 139 6.93 -27.01 7.09
CA PRO A 139 6.14 -27.57 8.19
C PRO A 139 6.95 -27.72 9.48
N TRP A 140 6.39 -27.29 10.61
CA TRP A 140 6.98 -27.50 11.93
C TRP A 140 7.20 -28.99 12.23
N LEU A 141 8.08 -29.25 13.21
CA LEU A 141 8.27 -30.58 13.76
C LEU A 141 7.26 -30.83 14.88
N GLN A 142 6.74 -32.05 14.92
CA GLN A 142 5.85 -32.54 15.98
C GLN A 142 6.61 -33.52 16.87
N PHE A 143 6.43 -33.37 18.17
CA PHE A 143 7.05 -34.20 19.19
C PHE A 143 5.96 -34.79 20.09
N SER A 144 6.10 -36.07 20.43
CA SER A 144 5.19 -36.79 21.32
C SER A 144 5.86 -37.01 22.67
N LEU A 145 5.17 -36.64 23.74
CA LEU A 145 5.59 -36.89 25.10
C LEU A 145 5.13 -38.29 25.56
N LEU A 146 5.77 -38.81 26.60
CA LEU A 146 5.51 -40.15 27.14
C LEU A 146 4.09 -40.33 27.70
N ASP A 147 3.44 -39.23 28.07
CA ASP A 147 2.06 -39.20 28.56
C ASP A 147 1.01 -39.09 27.44
N GLY A 148 1.46 -39.07 26.18
CA GLY A 148 0.59 -38.99 25.00
C GLY A 148 0.25 -37.57 24.56
N CYS A 149 0.69 -36.52 25.27
CA CYS A 149 0.53 -35.15 24.76
C CYS A 149 1.50 -34.89 23.59
N HIS A 150 1.10 -33.97 22.70
CA HIS A 150 1.94 -33.51 21.59
C HIS A 150 2.30 -32.03 21.72
N PHE A 151 3.48 -31.65 21.23
CA PHE A 151 3.84 -30.26 21.01
C PHE A 151 4.55 -30.11 19.67
N ARG A 152 4.56 -28.87 19.17
CA ARG A 152 5.09 -28.54 17.85
C ARG A 152 5.94 -27.30 17.92
N THR A 153 7.10 -27.36 17.28
CA THR A 153 8.05 -26.26 17.23
C THR A 153 8.97 -26.42 16.02
N TRP A 154 9.80 -25.42 15.76
CA TRP A 154 10.84 -25.48 14.75
C TRP A 154 12.19 -25.88 15.38
N TRP A 155 12.99 -26.65 14.63
CA TRP A 155 14.34 -27.04 15.03
C TRP A 155 15.26 -26.92 13.81
N ASN A 156 16.37 -26.19 13.93
CA ASN A 156 17.35 -26.13 12.85
C ASN A 156 18.40 -27.24 13.03
N ASP A 157 18.59 -28.04 11.98
CA ASP A 157 19.52 -29.16 11.93
C ASP A 157 21.00 -28.74 12.06
N ASP A 158 21.34 -27.47 11.90
CA ASP A 158 22.72 -26.99 12.10
C ASP A 158 23.13 -26.92 13.59
N ASN A 159 22.17 -26.92 14.51
CA ASN A 159 22.41 -26.74 15.94
C ASN A 159 22.23 -28.06 16.73
N ARG A 160 22.76 -29.18 16.21
CA ARG A 160 22.59 -30.55 16.76
C ARG A 160 23.16 -30.79 18.17
N THR A 161 23.71 -29.76 18.81
CA THR A 161 24.24 -29.84 20.18
C THR A 161 23.23 -29.41 21.24
N GLY A 162 22.06 -28.90 20.83
CA GLY A 162 20.98 -28.51 21.72
C GLY A 162 20.06 -29.66 22.14
N ALA A 163 19.56 -29.65 23.36
CA ALA A 163 18.47 -30.52 23.83
C ALA A 163 17.36 -29.69 24.47
N LEU A 164 16.10 -30.09 24.24
CA LEU A 164 14.93 -29.47 24.84
C LEU A 164 14.16 -30.48 25.69
N PHE A 165 13.99 -30.14 26.97
CA PHE A 165 13.24 -30.93 27.93
C PHE A 165 11.91 -30.23 28.22
N VAL A 166 10.80 -30.93 27.95
CA VAL A 166 9.44 -30.46 28.20
C VAL A 166 8.81 -31.31 29.30
N PRO A 167 8.32 -30.71 30.41
CA PRO A 167 7.75 -31.47 31.51
C PRO A 167 6.37 -32.02 31.14
N ALA A 168 6.13 -33.29 31.47
CA ALA A 168 4.86 -33.96 31.21
C ALA A 168 3.67 -33.41 32.03
N LYS A 169 3.89 -32.94 33.27
CA LYS A 169 2.78 -32.70 34.22
C LYS A 169 2.80 -31.37 34.99
N GLN A 170 3.75 -30.48 34.72
CA GLN A 170 3.83 -29.21 35.45
C GLN A 170 3.04 -28.11 34.75
N GLY A 171 1.79 -27.89 35.17
CA GLY A 171 0.96 -26.75 34.76
C GLY A 171 0.37 -26.81 33.34
N VAL A 172 0.75 -27.83 32.56
CA VAL A 172 0.22 -28.14 31.23
C VAL A 172 -0.75 -29.31 31.28
N LYS A 173 -1.71 -29.33 30.35
CA LYS A 173 -2.62 -30.45 30.09
C LYS A 173 -2.64 -30.72 28.59
N CYS A 174 -2.89 -31.96 28.18
CA CYS A 174 -3.31 -32.19 26.80
C CYS A 174 -4.75 -31.67 26.66
N ALA A 175 -5.00 -30.83 25.67
CA ALA A 175 -6.35 -30.49 25.25
C ALA A 175 -7.01 -31.70 24.55
N GLU A 176 -8.30 -31.60 24.23
CA GLU A 176 -9.06 -32.68 23.59
C GLU A 176 -8.47 -33.10 22.22
N ASP A 177 -7.76 -32.19 21.56
CA ASP A 177 -7.04 -32.40 20.31
C ASP A 177 -5.65 -33.05 20.50
N GLY A 178 -5.28 -33.41 21.74
CA GLY A 178 -4.01 -34.03 22.10
C GLY A 178 -2.83 -33.07 22.23
N TRP A 179 -3.02 -31.77 21.95
CA TRP A 179 -1.93 -30.79 22.02
C TRP A 179 -1.74 -30.24 23.43
N LEU A 180 -0.49 -29.97 23.80
CA LEU A 180 -0.17 -29.29 25.06
C LEU A 180 -0.82 -27.91 25.11
N ASN A 181 -1.42 -27.60 26.24
CA ASN A 181 -2.00 -26.31 26.54
C ASN A 181 -1.73 -25.92 27.99
N GLY A 182 -1.41 -24.66 28.24
CA GLY A 182 -1.16 -24.12 29.58
C GLY A 182 0.30 -23.73 29.81
N GLN A 183 0.66 -23.50 31.07
CA GLN A 183 1.98 -22.98 31.43
C GLN A 183 2.92 -24.08 31.87
N ALA A 184 4.16 -24.00 31.43
CA ALA A 184 5.24 -24.90 31.82
C ALA A 184 6.57 -24.17 31.94
N GLN A 185 7.54 -24.86 32.52
CA GLN A 185 8.96 -24.51 32.42
C GLN A 185 9.62 -25.54 31.50
N ILE A 186 10.23 -25.10 30.41
CA ILE A 186 11.07 -25.97 29.57
C ILE A 186 12.53 -25.76 29.96
N THR A 187 13.32 -26.82 29.89
CA THR A 187 14.77 -26.72 30.07
C THR A 187 15.43 -26.88 28.71
N ARG A 188 16.19 -25.87 28.29
CA ARG A 188 17.05 -25.94 27.12
C ARG A 188 18.49 -26.18 27.57
N VAL A 189 19.18 -27.11 26.93
CA VAL A 189 20.61 -27.35 27.14
C VAL A 189 21.33 -27.06 25.83
N ASP A 190 22.24 -26.10 25.82
CA ASP A 190 23.17 -25.87 24.71
C ASP A 190 24.60 -25.85 25.27
N HIS A 191 25.54 -26.55 24.63
CA HIS A 191 26.96 -26.53 24.99
C HIS A 191 27.23 -26.58 26.52
N ASP A 192 26.61 -27.57 27.19
CA ASP A 192 26.65 -27.83 28.64
C ASP A 192 26.02 -26.78 29.58
N ALA A 193 25.35 -25.75 29.05
CA ALA A 193 24.59 -24.78 29.82
C ALA A 193 23.08 -25.07 29.78
N ALA A 194 22.49 -25.33 30.95
CA ALA A 194 21.04 -25.52 31.08
C ALA A 194 20.33 -24.20 31.44
N LYS A 195 19.30 -23.84 30.67
CA LYS A 195 18.45 -22.66 30.89
C LYS A 195 17.00 -23.08 31.04
N ASN A 196 16.39 -22.70 32.16
CA ASN A 196 14.95 -22.85 32.38
C ASN A 196 14.21 -21.66 31.78
N ILE A 197 13.17 -21.92 31.00
CA ILE A 197 12.41 -20.93 30.26
C ILE A 197 10.93 -21.12 30.57
N ALA A 198 10.30 -20.07 31.07
CA ALA A 198 8.86 -20.02 31.26
C ALA A 198 8.17 -19.95 29.89
N VAL A 199 7.27 -20.88 29.62
CA VAL A 199 6.49 -20.90 28.37
C VAL A 199 5.01 -21.10 28.64
N THR A 200 4.20 -20.59 27.73
CA THR A 200 2.81 -20.97 27.58
C THR A 200 2.67 -21.77 26.30
N PHE A 201 2.18 -22.99 26.41
CA PHE A 201 1.75 -23.77 25.25
C PHE A 201 0.36 -23.33 24.82
N LEU A 202 0.24 -22.93 23.55
CA LEU A 202 -1.04 -22.65 22.89
C LEU A 202 -1.18 -23.63 21.72
N GLN A 203 -2.11 -24.58 21.84
CA GLN A 203 -2.30 -25.68 20.86
C GLN A 203 -0.96 -26.35 20.50
N GLY A 204 -0.13 -26.63 21.50
CA GLY A 204 1.16 -27.29 21.31
C GLY A 204 2.31 -26.39 20.86
N PHE A 205 2.08 -25.11 20.56
CA PHE A 205 3.18 -24.17 20.25
C PHE A 205 3.71 -23.50 21.52
N PRO A 206 5.03 -23.58 21.82
CA PRO A 206 5.63 -22.88 22.95
C PRO A 206 5.75 -21.38 22.67
N ILE A 207 5.10 -20.57 23.52
CA ILE A 207 5.17 -19.12 23.48
C ILE A 207 5.89 -18.60 24.73
N ILE A 208 6.91 -17.77 24.53
CA ILE A 208 7.71 -17.14 25.58
C ILE A 208 7.20 -15.71 25.84
N GLY A 209 7.23 -15.28 27.10
CA GLY A 209 6.96 -13.88 27.47
C GLY A 209 5.48 -13.55 27.74
N LEU A 210 4.56 -14.50 27.56
CA LEU A 210 3.17 -14.32 27.94
C LEU A 210 2.99 -14.34 29.47
N ALA A 211 2.24 -13.37 29.98
CA ALA A 211 1.99 -13.20 31.40
C ALA A 211 1.34 -14.43 32.03
N ALA A 212 1.77 -14.77 33.25
CA ALA A 212 1.35 -15.98 33.94
C ALA A 212 -0.17 -16.00 34.27
N LYS A 213 -0.76 -14.83 34.54
CA LYS A 213 -2.14 -14.72 35.03
C LYS A 213 -3.13 -14.19 33.99
N SER A 214 -2.73 -14.13 32.72
CA SER A 214 -3.61 -13.65 31.65
C SER A 214 -4.70 -14.67 31.32
N ASP A 215 -5.91 -14.20 31.05
CA ASP A 215 -7.00 -15.04 30.54
C ASP A 215 -6.79 -15.29 29.05
N LYS A 216 -6.33 -16.48 28.69
CA LYS A 216 -5.95 -16.84 27.32
C LYS A 216 -7.08 -17.47 26.52
N ARG A 217 -8.28 -17.60 27.09
CA ARG A 217 -9.42 -18.22 26.41
C ARG A 217 -9.86 -17.46 25.14
N GLY A 218 -9.54 -16.17 25.07
CA GLY A 218 -9.81 -15.33 23.90
C GLY A 218 -8.71 -15.33 22.83
N LEU A 219 -7.53 -15.92 23.09
CA LEU A 219 -6.43 -15.91 22.13
C LEU A 219 -6.66 -16.93 21.02
N GLN A 220 -6.72 -16.44 19.79
CA GLN A 220 -6.84 -17.23 18.58
C GLN A 220 -5.60 -17.05 17.71
N MET A 221 -5.14 -18.13 17.10
CA MET A 221 -3.98 -18.09 16.21
C MET A 221 -4.46 -17.81 14.78
N THR A 222 -4.04 -16.68 14.22
CA THR A 222 -4.35 -16.30 12.84
C THR A 222 -3.41 -16.99 11.85
N THR A 223 -2.10 -16.98 12.14
CA THR A 223 -1.09 -17.68 11.35
C THR A 223 0.12 -18.02 12.22
N VAL A 224 0.90 -19.02 11.81
CA VAL A 224 2.11 -19.47 12.48
C VAL A 224 3.04 -20.13 11.47
N ASN A 225 4.32 -19.78 11.52
CA ASN A 225 5.41 -20.48 10.83
C ASN A 225 6.72 -20.33 11.61
N ASN A 226 7.83 -20.80 11.07
CA ASN A 226 9.18 -20.70 11.64
C ASN A 226 9.78 -19.28 11.67
N GLU A 227 9.03 -18.24 11.30
CA GLU A 227 9.47 -16.84 11.33
C GLU A 227 8.69 -16.02 12.37
N ARG A 228 7.39 -16.30 12.53
CA ARG A 228 6.49 -15.56 13.41
C ARG A 228 5.17 -16.30 13.66
N MET A 229 4.48 -15.88 14.71
CA MET A 229 3.10 -16.22 15.04
C MET A 229 2.29 -14.95 15.16
N VAL A 230 1.05 -14.98 14.67
CA VAL A 230 0.09 -13.87 14.77
C VAL A 230 -1.10 -14.33 15.57
N LEU A 231 -1.40 -13.61 16.64
CA LEU A 231 -2.53 -13.88 17.53
C LEU A 231 -3.58 -12.77 17.41
N ALA A 232 -4.84 -13.16 17.45
CA ALA A 232 -6.01 -12.29 17.54
C ALA A 232 -6.73 -12.51 18.88
N ASP A 233 -7.47 -11.49 19.32
CA ASP A 233 -8.39 -11.59 20.46
C ASP A 233 -9.69 -10.89 20.10
N GLU A 234 -10.82 -11.58 20.28
CA GLU A 234 -12.15 -11.06 19.93
C GLU A 234 -12.51 -9.77 20.68
N ARG A 235 -11.88 -9.50 21.82
CA ARG A 235 -12.08 -8.28 22.61
C ARG A 235 -11.44 -7.04 21.99
N SER A 236 -10.50 -7.20 21.06
CA SER A 236 -9.95 -6.11 20.26
C SER A 236 -9.87 -6.52 18.78
N PRO A 237 -11.02 -6.53 18.07
CA PRO A 237 -11.05 -6.88 16.66
C PRO A 237 -10.17 -5.92 15.86
N GLN A 238 -9.64 -6.38 14.73
CA GLN A 238 -8.72 -5.59 13.89
C GLN A 238 -7.42 -5.15 14.61
N SER A 239 -6.99 -5.93 15.59
CA SER A 239 -5.68 -5.83 16.18
C SER A 239 -5.08 -7.21 16.39
N TRP A 240 -3.75 -7.32 16.27
CA TRP A 240 -3.06 -8.59 16.31
C TRP A 240 -1.72 -8.47 17.01
N LEU A 241 -1.45 -9.36 17.97
CA LEU A 241 -0.13 -9.51 18.57
C LEU A 241 0.76 -10.32 17.64
N ILE A 242 1.93 -9.78 17.31
CA ILE A 242 2.94 -10.42 16.45
C ILE A 242 4.08 -10.92 17.33
N LEU A 243 4.37 -12.21 17.22
CA LEU A 243 5.36 -12.90 18.03
C LEU A 243 6.46 -13.41 17.08
N PRO A 244 7.62 -12.76 17.00
CA PRO A 244 8.73 -13.27 16.20
C PRO A 244 9.21 -14.63 16.73
N TRP A 245 9.71 -15.46 15.82
CA TRP A 245 10.41 -16.69 16.17
C TRP A 245 11.75 -16.39 16.85
N SER A 246 12.05 -17.12 17.93
CA SER A 246 13.31 -17.04 18.65
C SER A 246 14.08 -18.36 18.51
N ASN A 247 15.19 -18.32 17.77
CA ASN A 247 16.08 -19.47 17.60
C ASN A 247 16.67 -19.93 18.94
N ASP A 248 17.04 -18.98 19.80
CA ASP A 248 17.62 -19.23 21.13
C ASP A 248 16.65 -19.93 22.08
N LEU A 249 15.35 -19.87 21.80
CA LEU A 249 14.31 -20.40 22.68
C LEU A 249 13.51 -21.54 22.03
N ASN A 250 13.73 -21.85 20.75
CA ASN A 250 12.92 -22.77 19.96
C ASN A 250 11.41 -22.53 20.17
N GLY A 251 10.99 -21.26 20.07
CA GLY A 251 9.59 -20.86 20.25
C GLY A 251 9.32 -19.42 19.82
N TRP A 252 8.06 -19.02 19.89
CA TRP A 252 7.62 -17.67 19.52
C TRP A 252 7.64 -16.75 20.73
N GLN A 253 8.18 -15.55 20.59
CA GLN A 253 8.41 -14.65 21.70
C GLN A 253 7.46 -13.45 21.64
N ALA A 254 6.75 -13.18 22.72
CA ALA A 254 5.94 -11.98 22.88
C ALA A 254 6.86 -10.77 23.17
N THR A 255 7.18 -10.00 22.13
CA THR A 255 8.00 -8.78 22.22
C THR A 255 7.18 -7.50 22.38
N GLY A 256 5.86 -7.62 22.45
CA GLY A 256 4.93 -6.49 22.61
C GLY A 256 4.55 -5.77 21.31
N THR A 257 4.90 -6.32 20.14
CA THR A 257 4.51 -5.72 18.86
C THR A 257 3.07 -6.06 18.51
N VAL A 258 2.22 -5.04 18.36
CA VAL A 258 0.80 -5.19 17.99
C VAL A 258 0.52 -4.42 16.72
N ALA A 259 -0.01 -5.08 15.69
CA ALA A 259 -0.56 -4.42 14.52
C ALA A 259 -2.01 -3.99 14.81
N VAL A 260 -2.36 -2.76 14.47
CA VAL A 260 -3.72 -2.20 14.62
C VAL A 260 -4.17 -1.66 13.29
N GLN A 261 -5.27 -2.21 12.77
CA GLN A 261 -5.86 -1.70 11.55
C GLN A 261 -6.53 -0.35 11.83
N MET A 262 -6.09 0.69 11.12
CA MET A 262 -6.66 2.04 11.18
C MET A 262 -6.26 2.80 9.93
N SER A 263 -7.22 3.51 9.31
CA SER A 263 -6.89 4.37 8.17
C SER A 263 -6.15 5.64 8.62
N GLN A 264 -5.40 6.25 7.71
CA GLN A 264 -4.71 7.52 7.99
C GLN A 264 -5.69 8.66 8.31
N ALA A 265 -6.88 8.63 7.70
CA ALA A 265 -7.93 9.61 7.95
C ALA A 265 -8.47 9.50 9.38
N GLU A 266 -8.78 8.27 9.84
CA GLU A 266 -9.21 8.05 11.23
C GLU A 266 -8.12 8.43 12.23
N ALA A 267 -6.87 8.08 11.93
CA ALA A 267 -5.75 8.38 12.83
C ALA A 267 -5.36 9.87 12.88
N SER A 268 -5.91 10.70 11.98
CA SER A 268 -5.78 12.16 12.02
C SER A 268 -6.70 12.79 13.07
N ASP A 269 -7.73 12.08 13.52
CA ASP A 269 -8.52 12.45 14.69
C ASP A 269 -7.82 11.94 15.96
N GLU A 270 -7.27 12.87 16.75
CA GLU A 270 -6.54 12.55 17.97
C GLU A 270 -7.41 11.84 19.02
N GLY A 271 -8.70 12.17 19.08
CA GLY A 271 -9.65 11.55 20.01
C GLY A 271 -9.92 10.10 19.63
N ALA A 272 -10.19 9.86 18.35
CA ALA A 272 -10.37 8.51 17.81
C ALA A 272 -9.11 7.65 17.97
N LEU A 273 -7.94 8.21 17.63
CA LEU A 273 -6.66 7.52 17.79
C LEU A 273 -6.42 7.15 19.26
N LYS A 274 -6.57 8.11 20.19
CA LYS A 274 -6.35 7.85 21.62
C LYS A 274 -7.32 6.80 22.17
N ALA A 275 -8.59 6.86 21.79
CA ALA A 275 -9.58 5.87 22.20
C ALA A 275 -9.20 4.47 21.71
N ARG A 276 -8.80 4.36 20.44
CA ARG A 276 -8.38 3.08 19.84
C ARG A 276 -7.14 2.50 20.52
N LEU A 277 -6.12 3.31 20.78
CA LEU A 277 -4.89 2.85 21.45
C LEU A 277 -5.18 2.39 22.89
N SER A 278 -6.08 3.07 23.60
CA SER A 278 -6.50 2.69 24.97
C SER A 278 -7.23 1.34 25.00
N GLU A 279 -8.10 1.08 24.01
CA GLU A 279 -8.77 -0.22 23.86
C GLU A 279 -7.76 -1.35 23.61
N VAL A 280 -6.83 -1.13 22.68
CA VAL A 280 -5.77 -2.07 22.32
C VAL A 280 -4.86 -2.35 23.52
N ASP A 281 -4.42 -1.32 24.23
CA ASP A 281 -3.60 -1.44 25.44
C ASP A 281 -4.28 -2.29 26.51
N LYS A 282 -5.57 -2.02 26.78
CA LYS A 282 -6.36 -2.77 27.76
C LYS A 282 -6.47 -4.27 27.46
N VAL A 283 -6.46 -4.65 26.18
CA VAL A 283 -6.54 -6.05 25.76
C VAL A 283 -5.18 -6.72 25.72
N TRP A 284 -4.16 -6.07 25.14
CA TRP A 284 -2.88 -6.71 24.87
C TRP A 284 -1.86 -6.56 26.00
N ALA A 285 -1.84 -5.45 26.73
CA ALA A 285 -0.88 -5.25 27.82
C ALA A 285 -0.94 -6.36 28.89
N PRO A 286 -2.13 -6.85 29.32
CA PRO A 286 -2.22 -7.95 30.29
C PRO A 286 -1.63 -9.28 29.80
N TYR A 287 -1.44 -9.46 28.50
CA TYR A 287 -0.79 -10.66 27.95
C TYR A 287 0.72 -10.61 28.03
N LEU A 288 1.34 -9.44 28.19
CA LEU A 288 2.78 -9.27 28.19
C LEU A 288 3.31 -9.34 29.63
N SER A 289 4.40 -10.07 29.85
CA SER A 289 5.02 -10.12 31.18
C SER A 289 5.77 -8.83 31.48
N ASP A 290 6.74 -8.48 30.64
CA ASP A 290 7.66 -7.36 30.86
C ASP A 290 7.88 -6.48 29.60
N ALA A 291 7.33 -6.88 28.45
CA ALA A 291 7.55 -6.18 27.19
C ALA A 291 6.63 -4.95 27.07
N PRO A 292 7.14 -3.76 26.72
CA PRO A 292 6.30 -2.61 26.42
C PRO A 292 5.55 -2.85 25.11
N LEU A 293 4.34 -2.28 25.00
CA LEU A 293 3.59 -2.32 23.75
C LEU A 293 4.23 -1.41 22.71
N THR A 294 4.44 -1.93 21.51
CA THR A 294 4.78 -1.16 20.32
C THR A 294 3.66 -1.38 19.30
N ILE A 295 2.91 -0.33 19.01
CA ILE A 295 1.75 -0.37 18.13
C ILE A 295 2.15 0.04 16.72
N LEU A 296 1.86 -0.80 15.74
CA LEU A 296 2.03 -0.55 14.31
C LEU A 296 0.67 -0.27 13.69
N LEU A 297 0.45 0.95 13.19
CA LEU A 297 -0.78 1.29 12.47
C LEU A 297 -0.66 0.84 11.01
N VAL A 298 -1.57 -0.04 10.61
CA VAL A 298 -1.62 -0.63 9.27
C VAL A 298 -2.96 -0.32 8.62
N ALA A 299 -3.00 -0.21 7.28
CA ALA A 299 -4.27 -0.16 6.57
C ALA A 299 -4.96 -1.54 6.54
N GLU A 300 -4.16 -2.60 6.50
CA GLU A 300 -4.55 -4.00 6.47
C GLU A 300 -3.40 -4.87 7.01
N LEU A 301 -3.74 -6.04 7.57
CA LEU A 301 -2.76 -7.06 7.96
C LEU A 301 -2.57 -8.04 6.81
N TYR A 302 -1.34 -8.49 6.57
CA TYR A 302 -1.01 -9.47 5.53
C TYR A 302 -0.44 -10.79 6.10
N PRO A 303 -1.26 -11.71 6.66
CA PRO A 303 -0.79 -12.95 7.30
C PRO A 303 0.06 -13.88 6.43
N GLN A 304 -0.02 -13.73 5.10
CA GLN A 304 0.74 -14.47 4.10
C GLN A 304 2.17 -13.98 3.92
N LEU A 305 2.53 -12.83 4.48
CA LEU A 305 3.86 -12.23 4.35
C LEU A 305 4.75 -12.56 5.54
N LYS A 306 6.06 -12.61 5.31
CA LYS A 306 7.07 -12.79 6.37
C LYS A 306 6.90 -11.73 7.46
N ASP A 307 6.80 -10.46 7.08
CA ASP A 307 6.33 -9.39 7.97
C ASP A 307 4.85 -9.09 7.70
N PRO A 308 3.92 -9.55 8.54
CA PRO A 308 2.48 -9.34 8.32
C PRO A 308 2.05 -7.88 8.53
N ALA A 309 2.90 -7.05 9.12
CA ALA A 309 2.67 -5.62 9.33
C ALA A 309 3.55 -4.75 8.41
N ALA A 310 4.12 -5.29 7.33
CA ALA A 310 4.99 -4.56 6.42
C ALA A 310 4.35 -3.31 5.79
N GLY A 311 3.01 -3.27 5.71
CA GLY A 311 2.24 -2.09 5.30
C GLY A 311 2.07 -1.02 6.40
N ALA A 312 2.78 -1.13 7.52
CA ALA A 312 2.69 -0.17 8.62
C ALA A 312 3.20 1.21 8.18
N TRP A 313 2.35 2.22 8.35
CA TRP A 313 2.65 3.60 7.96
C TRP A 313 2.97 4.49 9.17
N ARG A 314 2.77 4.00 10.39
CA ARG A 314 3.16 4.68 11.64
C ARG A 314 3.42 3.67 12.76
N ALA A 315 4.44 3.93 13.56
CA ALA A 315 4.73 3.20 14.80
C ALA A 315 4.54 4.11 16.02
N ILE A 316 3.96 3.57 17.09
CA ILE A 316 3.70 4.24 18.36
C ILE A 316 4.28 3.37 19.48
N LYS A 317 5.02 4.00 20.39
CA LYS A 317 5.68 3.36 21.53
C LYS A 317 5.18 3.98 22.83
#